data_AF-R6NP04-F1
#
_entry.id   AF-R6NP04-F1
#
_cell.length_a   1.000
_cell.length_b   1.000
_cell.length_c   1.000
_cell.angle_alpha   90.00
_cell.angle_beta   90.00
_cell.angle_gamma   90.00
#
_symmetry.space_group_name_H-M   'P 1'
#
loop_
_entity.id
_entity.type
_entity.pdbx_description
1 polymer ?
#
loop_
_entity_poly.entity_id
_entity_poly.type
_entity_poly.pdbx_seq_one_letter_code
_entity_poly.pdbx_strand_id
1 'polypeptide(L)'
;MQNTDGFFPQIFGVRALLLIPAVVCAAMFERDIVGMLFGLFAGMLWDITASGNNFNALYLLAVGFICGTLINTVMRNNVVTASLLSVGFIIIYSLGYWLFHYVFASIDGAAHVLVRYYLPGILYTAIFVPIIFIIVRAVEKKYSIEQ
;
A
#
# COMPACT_ATOMS: atom_id res chain seq x y z
N MET A 1 1.48 -2.86 11.56
CA MET A 1 1.14 -1.57 10.87
C MET A 1 2.42 -0.86 10.44
N GLN A 2 2.36 0.03 9.45
CA GLN A 2 3.54 0.76 8.96
C GLN A 2 4.08 1.70 10.02
N ASN A 3 5.39 1.63 10.25
CA ASN A 3 6.08 2.56 11.13
C ASN A 3 6.42 3.82 10.32
N THR A 4 5.92 4.97 10.75
CA THR A 4 6.12 6.26 10.07
C THR A 4 6.60 7.34 11.02
N ASP A 5 7.16 6.93 12.17
CA ASP A 5 7.57 7.85 13.24
C ASP A 5 8.58 8.88 12.73
N GLY A 6 8.25 10.16 12.93
CA GLY A 6 9.06 11.29 12.48
C GLY A 6 8.95 11.65 11.00
N PHE A 7 8.43 10.77 10.13
CA PHE A 7 8.33 11.02 8.69
C PHE A 7 6.95 11.54 8.25
N PHE A 8 5.87 11.07 8.88
CA PHE A 8 4.50 11.48 8.53
C PHE A 8 3.64 11.67 9.77
N PRO A 9 2.78 12.72 9.83
CA PRO A 9 2.04 13.03 11.04
C PRO A 9 1.05 11.93 11.38
N GLN A 10 1.10 11.49 12.65
CA GLN A 10 0.11 10.60 13.23
C GLN A 10 -1.11 11.43 13.66
N ILE A 11 -2.26 11.18 13.04
CA ILE A 11 -3.49 11.91 13.32
C ILE A 11 -4.37 11.02 14.20
N PHE A 12 -4.67 11.45 15.43
CA PHE A 12 -5.48 10.69 16.42
C PHE A 12 -4.99 9.25 16.68
N GLY A 13 -3.67 9.01 16.68
CA GLY A 13 -3.12 7.67 16.87
C GLY A 13 -3.09 6.81 15.61
N VAL A 14 -3.64 7.30 14.49
CA VAL A 14 -3.71 6.59 13.20
C VAL A 14 -2.50 6.95 12.33
N ARG A 15 -1.87 5.92 11.75
CA ARG A 15 -0.70 6.05 10.86
C ARG A 15 -1.11 5.79 9.41
N ALA A 16 -0.43 6.45 8.46
CA ALA A 16 -0.67 6.25 7.03
C ALA A 16 0.09 5.01 6.50
N LEU A 17 -0.56 4.24 5.63
CA LEU A 17 0.01 3.05 5.00
C LEU A 17 0.52 3.40 3.59
N LEU A 18 1.45 4.37 3.51
CA LEU A 18 1.90 4.97 2.25
C LEU A 18 2.72 4.02 1.37
N LEU A 19 3.26 2.93 1.91
CA LEU A 19 4.05 1.99 1.10
C LEU A 19 3.20 1.24 0.08
N ILE A 20 1.99 0.85 0.45
CA ILE A 20 1.05 0.14 -0.43
C ILE A 20 0.75 0.97 -1.70
N PRO A 21 0.26 2.22 -1.61
CA PRO A 21 0.00 3.03 -2.81
C PRO A 21 1.27 3.39 -3.57
N ALA A 22 2.43 3.50 -2.92
CA ALA A 22 3.70 3.70 -3.63
C ALA A 22 4.04 2.50 -4.53
N VAL A 23 3.93 1.27 -4.01
CA VAL A 23 4.14 0.03 -4.78
C VAL A 23 3.10 -0.12 -5.89
N VAL A 24 1.83 0.14 -5.59
CA VAL A 24 0.76 0.11 -6.61
C VAL A 24 1.07 1.09 -7.73
N CYS A 25 1.36 2.35 -7.42
CA CYS A 25 1.66 3.35 -8.44
C CYS A 25 2.88 2.95 -9.28
N ALA A 26 4.00 2.57 -8.63
CA ALA A 26 5.19 2.12 -9.35
C ALA A 26 4.91 0.94 -10.29
N ALA A 27 4.20 -0.08 -9.81
CA ALA A 27 3.86 -1.25 -10.61
C ALA A 27 2.96 -0.93 -11.82
N MET A 28 2.09 0.07 -11.71
CA MET A 28 1.26 0.51 -12.83
C MET A 28 2.06 1.16 -13.98
N PHE A 29 3.26 1.68 -13.71
CA PHE A 29 4.13 2.29 -14.73
C PHE A 29 5.22 1.33 -15.25
N GLU A 30 5.83 0.53 -14.38
CA GLU A 30 7.05 -0.24 -14.67
C GLU A 30 6.82 -1.68 -15.17
N ARG A 31 5.56 -2.11 -15.33
CA ARG A 31 5.13 -3.49 -15.68
C ARG A 31 5.27 -4.51 -14.53
N ASP A 32 4.81 -5.72 -14.78
CA ASP A 32 4.60 -6.83 -13.83
C ASP A 32 5.86 -7.28 -13.07
N ILE A 33 6.96 -7.60 -13.75
CA ILE A 33 8.17 -8.09 -13.08
C ILE A 33 8.84 -7.00 -12.25
N VAL A 34 8.97 -5.79 -12.80
CA VAL A 34 9.61 -4.67 -12.08
C VAL A 34 8.76 -4.24 -10.89
N GLY A 35 7.44 -4.15 -11.07
CA GLY A 35 6.50 -3.89 -9.98
C GLY A 35 6.56 -4.94 -8.86
N MET A 36 6.68 -6.21 -9.22
CA MET A 36 6.86 -7.32 -8.26
C MET A 36 8.14 -7.17 -7.45
N LEU A 37 9.29 -6.91 -8.11
CA LEU A 37 10.57 -6.74 -7.44
C LEU A 37 10.60 -5.50 -6.54
N PHE A 38 10.02 -4.39 -7.01
CA PHE A 38 9.86 -3.18 -6.22
C PHE A 38 9.00 -3.43 -4.98
N GLY A 39 7.88 -4.15 -5.15
CA GLY A 39 7.01 -4.57 -4.05
C GLY A 39 7.72 -5.44 -3.03
N LEU A 40 8.48 -6.45 -3.47
CA LEU A 40 9.28 -7.30 -2.61
C LEU A 40 10.28 -6.48 -1.79
N PHE A 41 11.07 -5.63 -2.45
CA PHE A 41 12.08 -4.82 -1.78
C PHE A 41 11.45 -3.85 -0.77
N ALA A 42 10.39 -3.15 -1.16
CA ALA A 42 9.65 -2.25 -0.29
C ALA A 42 9.09 -3.00 0.94
N GLY A 43 8.51 -4.17 0.74
CA GLY A 43 7.98 -4.97 1.85
C GLY A 43 9.06 -5.55 2.77
N MET A 44 10.25 -5.90 2.26
CA MET A 44 11.39 -6.27 3.10
C MET A 44 11.83 -5.11 3.99
N LEU A 45 11.91 -3.89 3.45
CA LEU A 45 12.24 -2.70 4.24
C LEU A 45 11.19 -2.43 5.33
N TRP A 46 9.92 -2.67 5.00
CA TRP A 46 8.85 -2.58 5.99
C TRP A 46 9.01 -3.65 7.08
N ASP A 47 9.28 -4.91 6.72
CA ASP A 47 9.48 -6.00 7.67
C ASP A 47 10.68 -5.77 8.61
N ILE A 48 11.74 -5.09 8.16
CA ILE A 48 12.89 -4.73 9.00
C ILE A 48 12.54 -3.64 10.03
N THR A 49 11.66 -2.71 9.66
CA THR A 49 11.35 -1.52 10.47
C THR A 49 10.10 -1.68 11.34
N ALA A 50 9.24 -2.64 11.03
CA ALA A 50 8.06 -2.96 11.80
C ALA A 50 8.36 -3.99 12.91
N SER A 51 7.89 -3.72 14.12
CA SER A 51 7.83 -4.72 15.19
C SER A 51 6.56 -5.59 14.99
N GLY A 52 6.69 -6.83 14.50
CA GLY A 52 5.55 -7.73 14.33
C GLY A 52 5.75 -8.83 13.29
N ASN A 53 4.66 -9.34 12.70
CA ASN A 53 4.71 -10.37 11.67
C ASN A 53 5.28 -9.85 10.35
N ASN A 54 6.31 -10.52 9.84
CA ASN A 54 7.08 -10.15 8.65
C ASN A 54 6.47 -10.72 7.35
N PHE A 55 5.19 -10.45 7.12
CA PHE A 55 4.50 -10.87 5.88
C PHE A 55 4.39 -9.75 4.85
N ASN A 56 4.92 -8.55 5.15
CA ASN A 56 4.73 -7.38 4.29
C ASN A 56 5.50 -7.54 2.98
N ALA A 57 6.68 -8.18 2.99
CA ALA A 57 7.44 -8.56 1.79
C ALA A 57 6.61 -9.39 0.81
N LEU A 58 6.02 -10.48 1.28
CA LEU A 58 5.21 -11.38 0.44
C LEU A 58 3.94 -10.67 -0.05
N TYR A 59 3.30 -9.91 0.84
CA TYR A 59 2.11 -9.15 0.51
C TYR A 59 2.39 -8.13 -0.60
N LEU A 60 3.41 -7.29 -0.45
CA LEU A 60 3.74 -6.25 -1.43
C LEU A 60 4.32 -6.80 -2.72
N LEU A 61 5.02 -7.93 -2.68
CA LEU A 61 5.39 -8.68 -3.89
C LEU A 61 4.14 -9.04 -4.70
N ALA A 62 3.14 -9.62 -4.06
CA ALA A 62 1.88 -10.01 -4.71
C ALA A 62 1.13 -8.78 -5.23
N VAL A 63 1.04 -7.70 -4.45
CA VAL A 63 0.41 -6.44 -4.88
C VAL A 63 1.09 -5.88 -6.12
N GLY A 64 2.42 -5.80 -6.12
CA GLY A 64 3.19 -5.30 -7.25
C GLY A 64 2.96 -6.13 -8.52
N PHE A 65 3.02 -7.46 -8.41
CA PHE A 65 2.76 -8.37 -9.53
C PHE A 65 1.33 -8.24 -10.07
N ILE A 66 0.33 -8.25 -9.19
CA ILE A 66 -1.09 -8.16 -9.57
C ILE A 66 -1.37 -6.80 -10.23
N CYS A 67 -0.90 -5.70 -9.65
CA CYS A 67 -1.12 -4.37 -10.22
C CYS A 67 -0.48 -4.20 -11.59
N GLY A 68 0.78 -4.63 -11.74
CA GLY A 68 1.47 -4.57 -13.03
C GLY A 68 0.78 -5.43 -14.09
N THR A 69 0.37 -6.65 -13.73
CA THR A 69 -0.36 -7.54 -14.65
C THR A 69 -1.72 -6.95 -15.04
N LEU A 70 -2.47 -6.42 -14.08
CA LEU A 70 -3.84 -5.92 -14.31
C LEU A 70 -3.85 -4.69 -15.22
N ILE A 71 -2.85 -3.81 -15.12
CA ILE A 71 -2.68 -2.67 -16.04
C ILE A 71 -2.19 -3.13 -17.42
N ASN A 72 -1.31 -4.12 -17.48
CA ASN A 72 -0.83 -4.65 -18.75
C ASN A 72 -1.93 -5.37 -19.55
N THR A 73 -2.94 -5.95 -18.87
CA THR A 73 -3.91 -6.84 -19.51
C THR A 73 -5.34 -6.29 -19.58
N VAL A 74 -5.84 -5.63 -18.54
CA VAL A 74 -7.28 -5.31 -18.39
C VAL A 74 -7.54 -3.82 -18.23
N MET A 75 -6.73 -3.11 -17.44
CA MET A 75 -7.04 -1.77 -16.95
C MET A 75 -6.19 -0.68 -17.60
N ARG A 76 -6.73 0.54 -17.65
CA ARG A 76 -5.98 1.72 -18.11
C ARG A 76 -5.20 2.35 -16.96
N ASN A 77 -3.97 2.77 -17.24
CA ASN A 77 -3.16 3.54 -16.29
C ASN A 77 -3.68 4.98 -16.16
N ASN A 78 -4.46 5.24 -15.11
CA ASN A 78 -4.95 6.56 -14.75
C ASN A 78 -5.10 6.68 -13.22
N VAL A 79 -5.30 7.91 -12.74
CA VAL A 79 -5.39 8.23 -11.29
C VAL A 79 -6.53 7.47 -10.60
N VAL A 80 -7.66 7.27 -11.29
CA VAL A 80 -8.83 6.59 -10.73
C VAL A 80 -8.52 5.12 -10.50
N THR A 81 -7.92 4.45 -11.50
CA THR A 81 -7.46 3.05 -11.36
C THR A 81 -6.44 2.91 -10.24
N ALA A 82 -5.47 3.83 -10.14
CA ALA A 82 -4.47 3.83 -9.08
C ALA A 82 -5.10 3.96 -7.68
N SER A 83 -6.07 4.87 -7.56
CA SER A 83 -6.82 5.09 -6.32
C SER A 83 -7.64 3.86 -5.93
N LEU A 84 -8.36 3.26 -6.88
CA LEU A 84 -9.16 2.06 -6.64
C LEU A 84 -8.31 0.87 -6.22
N LEU A 85 -7.21 0.59 -6.93
CA LEU A 85 -6.31 -0.51 -6.61
C LEU A 85 -5.65 -0.29 -5.25
N SER A 86 -5.12 0.92 -5.00
CA SER A 86 -4.49 1.25 -3.72
C SER A 86 -5.46 1.08 -2.56
N VAL A 87 -6.66 1.67 -2.63
CA VAL A 87 -7.66 1.55 -1.56
C VAL A 87 -8.08 0.09 -1.38
N GLY A 88 -8.31 -0.65 -2.47
CA GLY A 88 -8.65 -2.07 -2.41
C GLY A 88 -7.58 -2.90 -1.67
N PHE A 89 -6.31 -2.72 -2.02
CA PHE A 89 -5.21 -3.42 -1.34
C PHE A 89 -5.05 -2.97 0.11
N ILE A 90 -5.13 -1.67 0.43
CA ILE A 90 -5.07 -1.21 1.82
C ILE A 90 -6.20 -1.83 2.67
N ILE A 91 -7.42 -1.97 2.13
CA ILE A 91 -8.54 -2.64 2.80
C ILE A 91 -8.20 -4.12 3.04
N ILE A 92 -7.74 -4.85 2.01
CA ILE A 92 -7.36 -6.25 2.14
C ILE A 92 -6.28 -6.44 3.21
N TYR A 93 -5.24 -5.59 3.20
CA TYR A 93 -4.18 -5.60 4.20
C TYR A 93 -4.72 -5.35 5.61
N SER A 94 -5.54 -4.31 5.77
CA SER A 94 -6.11 -3.90 7.06
C SER A 94 -7.02 -4.96 7.64
N LEU A 95 -7.89 -5.55 6.82
CA LEU A 95 -8.79 -6.63 7.23
C LEU A 95 -8.04 -7.91 7.54
N GLY A 96 -7.03 -8.27 6.73
CA GLY A 96 -6.17 -9.42 7.02
C GLY A 96 -5.46 -9.26 8.35
N TYR A 97 -4.81 -8.12 8.57
CA TYR A 97 -4.11 -7.84 9.83
C TYR A 97 -5.08 -7.88 11.02
N TRP A 98 -6.26 -7.26 10.88
CA TRP A 98 -7.31 -7.27 11.90
C TRP A 98 -7.82 -8.69 12.23
N LEU A 99 -8.12 -9.50 11.22
CA LEU A 99 -8.58 -10.89 11.40
C LEU A 99 -7.53 -11.72 12.16
N PHE A 100 -6.27 -11.68 11.72
CA PHE A 100 -5.22 -12.50 12.31
C PHE A 100 -4.81 -12.05 13.72
N HIS A 101 -4.80 -10.75 14.01
CA HIS A 101 -4.29 -10.25 15.29
C HIS A 101 -5.37 -9.97 16.34
N TYR A 102 -6.62 -9.71 15.95
CA TYR A 102 -7.68 -9.36 16.90
C TYR A 102 -8.76 -10.43 16.97
N VAL A 103 -9.21 -10.94 15.83
CA VAL A 103 -10.31 -11.93 15.80
C VAL A 103 -9.83 -13.31 16.22
N PHE A 104 -8.78 -13.84 15.60
CA PHE A 104 -8.25 -15.17 15.98
C PHE A 104 -7.59 -15.19 17.35
N ALA A 105 -7.11 -14.04 17.83
CA ALA A 105 -6.60 -13.89 19.18
C ALA A 105 -7.71 -13.66 20.23
N SER A 106 -8.99 -13.63 19.81
CA SER A 106 -10.16 -13.43 20.67
C SER A 106 -10.03 -12.21 21.60
N ILE A 107 -9.49 -11.10 21.08
CA ILE A 107 -9.28 -9.87 21.85
C ILE A 107 -10.59 -9.09 21.91
N ASP A 108 -11.03 -8.76 23.13
CA ASP A 108 -12.21 -7.93 23.35
C ASP A 108 -12.08 -6.55 22.68
N GLY A 109 -13.14 -6.10 22.02
CA GLY A 109 -13.16 -4.80 21.33
C GLY A 109 -12.57 -4.81 19.92
N ALA A 110 -12.36 -5.98 19.30
CA ALA A 110 -11.88 -6.11 17.91
C ALA A 110 -12.64 -5.19 16.92
N ALA A 111 -13.97 -5.14 16.99
CA ALA A 111 -14.78 -4.29 16.12
C ALA A 111 -14.52 -2.78 16.36
N HIS A 112 -14.28 -2.38 17.61
CA HIS A 112 -13.96 -1.00 17.94
C HIS A 112 -12.62 -0.58 17.33
N VAL A 113 -11.62 -1.47 17.34
CA VAL A 113 -10.31 -1.17 16.73
C VAL A 113 -10.44 -0.98 15.21
N LEU A 114 -11.25 -1.81 14.54
CA LEU A 114 -11.50 -1.70 13.10
C LEU A 114 -12.06 -0.32 12.72
N VAL A 115 -13.11 0.11 13.42
CA VAL A 115 -13.80 1.38 13.12
C VAL A 115 -12.99 2.59 13.55
N ARG A 116 -12.29 2.52 14.69
CA ARG A 116 -11.59 3.66 15.29
C ARG A 116 -10.21 3.92 14.68
N TYR A 117 -9.50 2.87 14.25
CA TYR A 117 -8.11 2.99 13.78
C TYR A 117 -7.93 2.62 12.31
N TYR A 118 -8.43 1.47 11.86
CA TYR A 118 -8.19 1.00 10.50
C TYR A 118 -8.98 1.80 9.46
N LEU A 119 -10.27 2.05 9.69
CA LEU A 119 -11.12 2.76 8.72
C LEU A 119 -10.66 4.22 8.50
N PRO A 120 -10.35 5.02 9.55
CA PRO A 120 -9.76 6.34 9.35
C PRO A 120 -8.37 6.27 8.71
N GLY A 121 -7.58 5.23 8.97
CA GLY A 121 -6.25 5.04 8.37
C GLY A 121 -6.31 4.77 6.87
N ILE A 122 -7.29 3.98 6.43
CA ILE A 122 -7.59 3.75 5.02
C ILE A 122 -7.95 5.08 4.35
N LEU A 123 -8.90 5.85 4.93
CA LEU A 123 -9.32 7.14 4.37
C LEU A 123 -8.17 8.15 4.34
N TYR A 124 -7.38 8.20 5.41
CA TYR A 124 -6.22 9.07 5.50
C TYR A 124 -5.20 8.75 4.42
N THR A 125 -4.89 7.47 4.20
CA THR A 125 -3.97 7.03 3.16
C THR A 125 -4.54 7.26 1.76
N ALA A 126 -5.85 7.09 1.57
CA ALA A 126 -6.54 7.27 0.29
C ALA A 126 -6.38 8.70 -0.28
N ILE A 127 -6.38 9.71 0.60
CA ILE A 127 -6.20 11.12 0.21
C ILE A 127 -4.83 11.35 -0.46
N PHE A 128 -3.79 10.60 -0.06
CA PHE A 128 -2.43 10.76 -0.59
C PHE A 128 -2.17 9.95 -1.86
N VAL A 129 -3.01 8.97 -2.20
CA VAL A 129 -2.83 8.17 -3.42
C VAL A 129 -2.72 9.00 -4.70
N PRO A 130 -3.62 9.96 -4.99
CA PRO A 130 -3.50 10.77 -6.20
C PRO A 130 -2.21 11.60 -6.23
N ILE A 131 -1.74 12.06 -5.06
CA ILE A 131 -0.49 12.83 -4.93
C ILE A 131 0.69 11.93 -5.29
N ILE A 132 0.75 10.73 -4.71
CA ILE A 132 1.79 9.73 -5.00
C ILE A 132 1.79 9.37 -6.49
N PHE A 133 0.61 9.14 -7.07
CA PHE A 133 0.48 8.83 -8.50
C PHE A 133 1.05 9.94 -9.39
N ILE A 134 0.75 11.20 -9.10
CA ILE A 134 1.25 12.34 -9.89
C ILE A 134 2.77 12.44 -9.78
N ILE A 135 3.34 12.21 -8.59
CA ILE A 135 4.80 12.21 -8.38
C ILE A 135 5.44 11.11 -9.21
N VAL A 136 4.96 9.86 -9.09
CA VAL A 136 5.52 8.72 -9.85
C VAL A 136 5.41 8.96 -11.36
N ARG A 137 4.27 9.48 -11.83
CA ARG A 137 4.09 9.84 -13.24
C ARG A 137 5.08 10.91 -13.71
N ALA A 138 5.37 11.92 -12.89
CA ALA A 138 6.31 12.97 -13.24
C ALA A 138 7.74 12.43 -13.35
N VAL A 139 8.10 11.50 -12.46
CA VAL A 139 9.39 10.81 -12.46
C VAL A 139 9.53 9.93 -13.70
N GLU A 140 8.55 9.09 -13.99
CA GLU A 140 8.55 8.21 -15.17
C GLU A 140 8.65 9.00 -16.48
N LYS A 141 7.88 10.09 -16.60
CA LYS A 141 7.95 10.97 -17.78
C LYS A 141 9.36 11.53 -17.99
N LYS A 142 10.09 11.84 -16.92
CA LYS A 142 11.45 12.37 -17.02
C LYS A 142 12.41 11.31 -17.56
N TYR A 143 12.37 10.09 -17.03
CA TYR A 143 13.25 9.00 -17.45
C TYR A 143 12.91 8.46 -18.85
N SER A 144 11.64 8.49 -19.25
CA SER A 144 11.22 8.12 -20.62
C SER A 144 11.72 9.09 -21.68
N ILE A 145 12.11 10.34 -21.33
CA ILE A 145 12.66 11.31 -22.29
C ILE A 145 14.17 11.09 -22.50
N GLU A 146 14.83 10.37 -21.59
CA GLU A 146 16.28 10.09 -21.65
C GLU A 146 16.62 8.77 -22.36
N GLN A 147 15.62 7.99 -22.79
CA GLN A 147 15.76 6.73 -23.54
C GLN A 147 15.38 6.91 -25.01
#